data_AF-A0A3D4B1N7-F1
#
_entry.id   AF-A0A3D4B1N7-F1
#
_cell.length_a   1.000
_cell.length_b   1.000
_cell.length_c   1.000
_cell.angle_alpha   90.00
_cell.angle_beta   90.00
_cell.angle_gamma   90.00
#
_symmetry.space_group_name_H-M   'P 1'
#
loop_
_entity.id
_entity.type
_entity.pdbx_description
1 polymer ?
#
loop_
_entity_poly.entity_id
_entity_poly.type
_entity_poly.pdbx_seq_one_letter_code
_entity_poly.pdbx_strand_id
1 'polypeptide(L)' 'MRKFLTSVFVALMVIVFMSATDAQAQSDDGKKIAAEKVTLEGELIDVRCYSAMGARGEKHEMCANACAKAGDPVGILTKD' A
#
# COMPACT_ATOMS: atom_id res chain seq x y z
N MET A 1 44.78 3.91 -4.57
CA MET A 1 44.11 4.42 -3.35
C MET A 1 42.83 5.22 -3.62
N ARG A 2 42.79 6.18 -4.56
CA ARG A 2 41.58 7.00 -4.85
C ARG A 2 40.31 6.19 -5.18
N LYS A 3 40.41 5.13 -5.99
CA LYS A 3 39.28 4.25 -6.37
C LYS A 3 38.76 3.38 -5.21
N PHE A 4 39.67 3.02 -4.30
CA PHE A 4 39.34 2.28 -3.08
C PHE A 4 38.65 3.19 -2.07
N LEU A 5 39.13 4.43 -1.95
CA LEU A 5 38.56 5.45 -1.07
C LEU A 5 37.15 5.85 -1.53
N THR A 6 36.92 6.02 -2.84
CA THR A 6 35.58 6.29 -3.37
C THR A 6 34.65 5.09 -3.20
N SER A 7 35.14 3.85 -3.34
CA SER A 7 34.31 2.65 -3.15
C SER A 7 33.87 2.47 -1.70
N VAL A 8 34.74 2.78 -0.74
CA VAL A 8 34.40 2.76 0.70
C VAL A 8 33.40 3.86 1.04
N PHE A 9 33.55 5.05 0.45
CA PHE A 9 32.65 6.18 0.67
C PHE A 9 31.24 5.94 0.10
N VAL A 10 31.15 5.36 -1.11
CA VAL A 10 29.88 4.98 -1.73
C VAL A 10 29.20 3.86 -0.93
N ALA A 11 29.95 2.85 -0.49
CA ALA A 11 29.40 1.78 0.35
C ALA A 11 28.86 2.31 1.68
N LEU A 12 29.57 3.25 2.33
CA LEU A 12 29.09 3.92 3.54
C LEU A 12 27.81 4.74 3.30
N MET A 13 27.72 5.48 2.19
CA MET A 13 26.51 6.22 1.85
C MET A 13 25.29 5.32 1.61
N VAL A 14 25.49 4.16 0.96
CA VAL A 14 24.41 3.19 0.73
C VAL A 14 23.90 2.58 2.04
N ILE A 15 24.81 2.28 2.99
CA ILE A 15 24.44 1.75 4.31
C ILE A 15 23.62 2.77 5.12
N VAL A 16 23.97 4.06 5.03
CA VAL A 16 23.22 5.15 5.72
C VAL A 16 21.85 5.38 5.07
N PHE A 17 21.73 5.26 3.75
CA PHE A 17 20.43 5.43 3.08
C PHE A 17 19.45 4.28 3.36
N MET A 18 19.96 3.05 3.55
CA MET A 18 19.12 1.87 3.79
C MET A 18 18.47 1.86 5.19
N SER A 19 18.98 2.65 6.14
CA SER A 19 18.49 2.70 7.52
C SER A 19 17.37 3.73 7.73
N ALA A 20 16.96 4.46 6.69
CA ALA A 20 15.95 5.52 6.77
C ALA A 20 14.52 5.07 6.38
N THR A 21 14.31 3.81 5.99
CA THR A 21 13.02 3.34 5.44
C THR A 21 12.05 2.73 6.46
N ASP A 22 12.48 2.44 7.70
CA ASP A 22 11.62 1.76 8.69
C ASP A 22 10.85 2.72 9.64
N ALA A 23 10.90 4.03 9.40
CA ALA A 23 10.31 5.05 10.28
C ALA A 23 8.87 5.48 9.93
N GLN A 24 8.13 4.72 9.10
CA GLN A 24 6.69 4.92 8.90
C GLN A 24 5.89 3.65 9.22
N ALA A 25 6.18 3.00 10.34
CA ALA A 25 5.17 2.20 11.02
C ALA A 25 4.20 3.18 11.70
N GLN A 26 2.92 3.14 11.31
CA GLN A 26 1.85 4.00 11.81
C GLN A 26 1.90 4.13 13.34
N SER A 27 2.08 5.35 13.84
CA SER A 27 1.95 5.67 15.26
C SER A 27 0.46 5.62 15.61
N ASP A 28 0.01 4.48 16.15
CA ASP A 28 -1.23 4.38 16.92
C ASP A 28 -0.99 5.07 18.27
N ASP A 29 -0.88 6.40 18.25
CA ASP A 29 -0.97 7.21 19.45
C ASP A 29 -2.37 6.99 20.01
N GLY A 30 -2.48 6.22 21.10
CA GLY A 30 -3.71 5.70 21.72
C GLY A 30 -4.71 6.74 22.24
N LYS A 31 -4.80 7.92 21.62
CA LYS A 31 -5.96 8.79 21.66
C LYS A 31 -7.12 8.02 21.01
N LYS A 32 -7.90 7.34 21.84
CA LYS A 32 -9.20 6.79 21.46
C LYS A 32 -10.09 7.95 21.00
N ILE A 33 -10.03 8.28 19.72
CA ILE A 33 -11.10 9.01 19.05
C ILE A 33 -12.33 8.12 19.25
N ALA A 34 -13.41 8.68 19.80
CA ALA A 34 -14.68 7.96 19.86
C ALA A 34 -15.13 7.73 18.41
N ALA A 35 -14.77 6.56 17.87
CA ALA A 35 -15.14 6.17 16.53
C ALA A 35 -16.60 5.72 16.56
N GLU A 36 -17.44 6.40 15.78
CA GLU A 36 -18.79 5.92 15.52
C GLU A 36 -18.70 4.61 14.73
N LYS A 37 -19.47 3.61 15.16
CA LYS A 37 -19.62 2.39 14.36
C LYS A 37 -20.52 2.70 13.19
N VAL A 38 -19.96 2.68 12.00
CA VAL A 38 -20.72 2.82 10.74
C VAL A 38 -20.81 1.47 10.04
N THR A 39 -21.95 1.20 9.40
CA THR A 39 -22.13 0.07 8.48
C THR A 39 -22.06 0.62 7.06
N LEU A 40 -21.19 0.03 6.23
CA LEU A 40 -21.06 0.38 4.82
C LEU A 40 -21.54 -0.80 3.97
N GLU A 41 -22.35 -0.49 2.96
CA GLU A 41 -22.78 -1.44 1.94
C GLU A 41 -22.28 -0.96 0.57
N GLY A 42 -21.70 -1.87 -0.20
CA GLY A 42 -21.12 -1.53 -1.50
C GLY A 42 -20.58 -2.75 -2.24
N GLU A 43 -20.11 -2.50 -3.45
CA GLU A 43 -19.45 -3.53 -4.27
C GLU A 43 -18.00 -3.69 -3.84
N LEU A 44 -17.55 -4.93 -3.64
CA LEU A 44 -16.14 -5.21 -3.41
C LEU A 44 -15.36 -5.11 -4.72
N ILE A 45 -14.34 -4.26 -4.77
CA ILE A 45 -13.57 -3.96 -5.98
C ILE A 45 -12.06 -4.14 -5.79
N ASP A 46 -11.36 -4.46 -6.88
CA ASP A 46 -9.92 -4.23 -6.99
C ASP A 46 -9.68 -2.72 -7.15
N VAL A 47 -9.04 -2.10 -6.17
CA VAL A 47 -8.84 -0.63 -6.13
C VAL A 47 -7.98 -0.16 -7.29
N ARG A 48 -6.97 -0.95 -7.70
CA ARG A 48 -6.06 -0.57 -8.79
C ARG A 48 -6.78 -0.55 -10.12
N CYS A 49 -7.49 -1.63 -10.45
CA CYS A 49 -8.16 -1.76 -11.74
C CYS A 49 -9.38 -0.83 -11.84
N TYR A 50 -10.14 -0.69 -10.74
CA TYR A 50 -11.24 0.27 -10.70
C TYR A 50 -10.74 1.71 -10.87
N SER A 51 -9.68 2.12 -10.17
CA SER A 51 -9.16 3.49 -10.29
C SER A 51 -8.54 3.79 -11.66
N ALA A 52 -7.93 2.79 -12.29
CA ALA A 52 -7.28 2.97 -13.59
C ALA A 52 -8.25 3.01 -14.77
N MET A 53 -9.30 2.16 -14.74
CA MET A 53 -10.18 1.97 -15.91
C MET A 53 -11.64 1.67 -15.58
N GLY A 54 -12.02 1.76 -14.30
CA GLY A 54 -13.38 1.47 -13.86
C GLY A 54 -13.77 -0.01 -13.98
N ALA A 55 -12.79 -0.92 -14.08
CA ALA A 55 -13.07 -2.35 -14.19
C ALA A 55 -13.67 -2.89 -12.88
N ARG A 56 -14.86 -3.49 -12.98
CA ARG A 56 -15.62 -4.07 -11.86
C ARG A 56 -16.75 -4.97 -12.37
N GLY A 57 -17.54 -5.53 -11.45
CA GLY A 57 -18.64 -6.45 -11.75
C GLY A 57 -18.19 -7.84 -12.21
N GLU A 58 -19.15 -8.67 -12.60
CA GLU A 58 -18.95 -10.08 -12.94
C GLU A 58 -17.85 -10.30 -14.00
N LYS A 59 -17.76 -9.41 -14.99
CA LYS A 59 -16.75 -9.50 -16.06
C LYS A 59 -15.31 -9.33 -15.55
N HIS A 60 -15.13 -8.76 -14.37
CA HIS A 60 -13.83 -8.54 -13.76
C HIS A 60 -13.57 -9.41 -12.52
N GLU A 61 -14.48 -10.34 -12.19
CA GLU A 61 -14.40 -11.17 -10.99
C GLU A 61 -13.12 -12.02 -10.93
N MET A 62 -12.78 -12.71 -12.02
CA MET A 62 -11.59 -13.58 -12.04
C MET A 62 -10.30 -12.79 -11.79
N CYS A 63 -10.17 -11.62 -12.43
CA CYS A 63 -9.01 -10.74 -12.29
C CYS A 63 -8.94 -10.15 -10.88
N ALA A 64 -10.06 -9.62 -10.38
CA ALA A 64 -10.15 -9.05 -9.03
C ALA A 64 -9.80 -10.10 -7.95
N ASN A 65 -10.28 -11.33 -8.09
CA ASN A 65 -9.93 -12.42 -7.18
C ASN A 65 -8.45 -12.79 -7.23
N ALA A 66 -7.83 -12.77 -8.41
CA ALA A 66 -6.41 -13.05 -8.54
C ALA A 66 -5.56 -11.99 -7.81
N CYS A 67 -5.87 -10.71 -8.01
CA CYS A 67 -5.21 -9.58 -7.33
C CYS A 67 -5.43 -9.63 -5.81
N ALA A 68 -6.66 -9.86 -5.36
CA ALA A 68 -6.96 -10.00 -3.92
C ALA A 68 -6.15 -11.14 -3.27
N LYS A 69 -6.01 -12.29 -3.95
CA LYS A 69 -5.19 -13.42 -3.47
C LYS A 69 -3.69 -13.13 -3.49
N ALA A 70 -3.24 -12.24 -4.39
CA ALA A 70 -1.86 -11.77 -4.43
C ALA A 70 -1.55 -10.71 -3.36
N GLY A 71 -2.55 -10.25 -2.60
CA GLY A 71 -2.41 -9.23 -1.57
C GLY A 71 -2.54 -7.80 -2.08
N ASP A 72 -3.04 -7.61 -3.31
CA ASP A 72 -3.36 -6.26 -3.79
C ASP A 72 -4.52 -5.64 -2.99
N PRO A 73 -4.56 -4.30 -2.85
CA PRO A 73 -5.62 -3.62 -2.11
C PRO A 73 -7.02 -3.85 -2.70
N VAL A 74 -7.95 -4.27 -1.84
CA VAL A 74 -9.39 -4.34 -2.14
C VAL A 74 -10.14 -3.20 -1.44
N GLY A 75 -11.25 -2.77 -2.02
CA GLY A 75 -12.05 -1.66 -1.49
C GLY A 75 -13.55 -1.94 -1.58
N ILE A 76 -14.34 -1.21 -0.78
CA ILE A 76 -15.80 -1.20 -0.85
C ILE A 76 -16.23 0.07 -1.59
N LEU A 77 -16.82 -0.10 -2.77
CA LEU A 77 -17.38 0.98 -3.56
C LEU A 77 -18.84 1.23 -3.15
N THR A 78 -19.09 2.30 -2.41
CA THR A 78 -20.43 2.75 -2.02
C THR A 78 -21.04 3.66 -3.10
N LYS A 79 -22.33 4.01 -2.96
CA LYS A 79 -23.05 4.89 -3.92
C LYS A 79 -23.09 6.35 -3.48
N ASP A 80 -22.52 6.64 -2.32
CA ASP A 80 -22.69 7.88 -1.56
C ASP A 80 -22.05 9.09 -2.27
#